data_AF-A0A1Q7TU00-F1
#
_entry.id   AF-A0A1Q7TU00-F1
#
_cell.length_a   1.000
_cell.length_b   1.000
_cell.length_c   1.000
_cell.angle_alpha   90.00
_cell.angle_beta   90.00
_cell.angle_gamma   90.00
#
_symmetry.space_group_name_H-M   'P 1'
#
loop_
_entity.id
_entity.type
_entity.pdbx_description
1 polymer ?
#
loop_
_entity_poly.entity_id
_entity_poly.type
_entity_poly.pdbx_seq_one_letter_code
_entity_poly.pdbx_strand_id
1 'polypeptide(L)'
;MPVSIGKRELVDGGVANHTPIEAAVGLGAQRIYVLTIGYPWLHEEPTNALGMALQALARLVEQRLESEIAIHRDVADIVVIPALDPLAVSPADFGHTAELIDRGFDSAWRLLTESGSNVEAAAKKARKAEVGLAGAEAAA
;
A
#
# COMPACT_ATOMS: atom_id res chain seq x y z
N MET A 1 17.14 -15.18 15.65
CA MET A 1 18.61 -15.04 15.65
C MET A 1 19.03 -14.47 14.31
N PRO A 2 20.03 -13.57 14.25
CA PRO A 2 20.51 -13.02 12.97
C PRO A 2 21.11 -14.09 12.07
N VAL A 3 21.18 -13.81 10.77
CA VAL A 3 21.77 -14.68 9.75
C VAL A 3 23.04 -14.03 9.19
N SER A 4 24.15 -14.76 9.19
CA SER A 4 25.42 -14.32 8.63
C SER A 4 25.45 -14.51 7.10
N ILE A 5 25.67 -13.43 6.35
CA ILE A 5 25.94 -13.49 4.90
C ILE A 5 27.21 -12.70 4.59
N GLY A 6 28.26 -13.40 4.17
CA GLY A 6 29.59 -12.82 4.00
C GLY A 6 30.17 -12.36 5.33
N LYS A 7 30.43 -11.05 5.47
CA LYS A 7 30.92 -10.42 6.71
C LYS A 7 29.84 -9.64 7.47
N ARG A 8 28.56 -9.84 7.14
CA ARG A 8 27.44 -9.09 7.71
C ARG A 8 26.50 -10.01 8.46
N GLU A 9 26.06 -9.56 9.63
CA GLU A 9 24.94 -10.13 10.39
C GLU A 9 23.67 -9.41 9.96
N LEU A 10 22.65 -10.16 9.55
CA LEU A 10 21.40 -9.62 9.01
C LEU A 10 20.21 -10.05 9.88
N VAL A 11 19.27 -9.12 10.04
CA VAL A 11 17.94 -9.36 10.61
C VAL A 11 16.88 -9.03 9.56
N ASP A 12 15.61 -9.26 9.89
CA ASP A 12 14.50 -8.96 9.00
C ASP A 12 14.53 -7.49 8.52
N GLY A 13 14.27 -7.28 7.23
CA GLY A 13 14.34 -5.96 6.60
C GLY A 13 13.19 -5.03 7.03
N GLY A 14 12.10 -5.56 7.58
CA GLY A 14 10.94 -4.81 8.01
C GLY A 14 11.24 -3.78 9.10
N VAL A 15 12.31 -3.97 9.89
CA VAL A 15 12.75 -2.98 10.89
C VAL A 15 13.49 -1.78 10.27
N ALA A 16 14.03 -1.93 9.06
CA ALA A 16 14.83 -0.92 8.38
C ALA A 16 14.07 -0.25 7.24
N ASN A 17 13.37 -1.03 6.41
CA ASN A 17 12.52 -0.53 5.33
C ASN A 17 11.33 -1.48 5.13
N HIS A 18 10.21 -1.14 5.78
CA HIS A 18 9.00 -1.97 5.80
C HIS A 18 8.25 -1.99 4.46
N THR A 19 8.39 -0.94 3.63
CA THR A 19 7.74 -0.85 2.31
C THR A 19 8.68 -0.20 1.32
N PRO A 20 9.51 -0.98 0.59
CA PRO A 20 10.61 -0.42 -0.19
C PRO A 20 10.13 0.11 -1.56
N ILE A 21 9.27 1.13 -1.54
CA ILE A 21 8.81 1.86 -2.73
C ILE A 21 10.02 2.40 -3.50
N GLU A 22 10.95 3.03 -2.80
CA GLU A 22 12.21 3.53 -3.37
C GLU A 22 12.99 2.44 -4.13
N ALA A 23 13.05 1.21 -3.61
CA ALA A 23 13.76 0.13 -4.28
C ALA A 23 13.05 -0.30 -5.58
N ALA A 24 11.71 -0.37 -5.57
CA ALA A 24 10.94 -0.67 -6.77
C ALA A 24 11.10 0.42 -7.84
N VAL A 25 11.08 1.70 -7.43
CA VAL A 25 11.38 2.84 -8.32
C VAL A 25 12.80 2.74 -8.88
N GLY A 26 13.79 2.43 -8.04
CA GLY A 26 15.19 2.26 -8.46
C GLY A 26 15.41 1.13 -9.46
N LEU A 27 14.53 0.12 -9.47
CA LEU A 27 14.49 -0.95 -10.46
C LEU A 27 13.71 -0.58 -11.75
N GLY A 28 13.16 0.63 -11.83
CA GLY A 28 12.44 1.14 -12.99
C GLY A 28 10.94 0.83 -13.02
N ALA A 29 10.33 0.48 -11.88
CA ALA A 29 8.89 0.25 -11.82
C ALA A 29 8.12 1.56 -12.08
N GLN A 30 7.21 1.53 -13.06
CA GLN A 30 6.35 2.67 -13.41
C GLN A 30 4.99 2.65 -12.70
N ARG A 31 4.58 1.47 -12.25
CA ARG A 31 3.39 1.26 -11.43
C ARG A 31 3.72 0.32 -10.28
N ILE A 32 3.34 0.70 -9.07
CA ILE A 32 3.68 0.02 -7.83
C ILE A 32 2.40 -0.23 -7.05
N TYR A 33 2.15 -1.50 -6.71
CA TYR A 33 1.08 -1.89 -5.81
C TYR A 33 1.65 -2.15 -4.43
N VAL A 34 1.19 -1.40 -3.44
CA VAL A 34 1.66 -1.50 -2.06
C VAL A 34 0.66 -2.30 -1.24
N LEU A 35 1.06 -3.48 -0.77
CA LEU A 35 0.29 -4.26 0.20
C LEU A 35 0.64 -3.79 1.61
N THR A 36 -0.35 -3.25 2.32
CA THR A 36 -0.17 -2.80 3.70
C THR A 36 -0.63 -3.88 4.69
N ILE A 37 0.05 -3.97 5.83
CA ILE A 37 -0.41 -4.76 6.97
C ILE A 37 -1.17 -3.85 7.94
N GLY A 38 -2.24 -4.37 8.53
CA GLY A 38 -3.01 -3.65 9.54
C GLY A 38 -2.36 -3.76 10.92
N TYR A 39 -2.60 -2.76 11.76
CA TYR A 39 -2.17 -2.74 13.16
C TYR A 39 -3.39 -2.80 14.06
N PRO A 40 -3.87 -3.99 14.46
CA PRO A 40 -5.13 -4.12 15.18
C PRO A 40 -5.17 -3.37 16.52
N TRP A 41 -4.02 -3.15 17.14
CA TRP A 41 -3.87 -2.37 18.37
C TRP A 41 -3.99 -0.86 18.17
N LEU A 42 -4.19 -0.36 16.94
CA LEU A 42 -4.41 1.07 16.69
C LEU A 42 -5.81 1.54 17.10
N HIS A 43 -6.76 0.61 17.19
CA HIS A 43 -8.18 0.88 17.37
C HIS A 43 -8.64 0.77 18.83
N GLU A 44 -7.75 0.35 19.73
CA GLU A 44 -8.01 0.28 21.17
C GLU A 44 -7.39 1.49 21.89
N GLU A 45 -8.11 2.04 22.86
CA GLU A 45 -7.59 3.14 23.69
C GLU A 45 -6.48 2.59 24.60
N PRO A 46 -5.24 3.10 24.53
CA PRO A 46 -4.15 2.58 25.32
C PRO A 46 -4.37 2.91 26.80
N THR A 47 -4.46 1.87 27.62
CA THR A 47 -4.72 2.00 29.08
C THR A 47 -3.45 2.13 29.91
N ASN A 48 -2.26 2.04 29.30
CA ASN A 48 -0.98 2.07 29.98
C ASN A 48 0.15 2.60 29.06
N ALA A 49 1.32 2.87 29.66
CA ALA A 49 2.47 3.43 28.95
C ALA A 49 3.00 2.56 27.80
N LEU A 50 2.93 1.23 27.93
CA LEU A 50 3.32 0.31 26.85
C LEU A 50 2.34 0.40 25.68
N GLY A 51 1.03 0.44 25.96
CA GLY A 51 -0.01 0.65 24.95
C GLY A 51 0.18 1.98 24.21
N MET A 52 0.47 3.06 24.93
CA MET A 52 0.77 4.37 24.32
C MET A 52 2.00 4.30 23.40
N ALA A 53 3.06 3.60 23.84
CA ALA A 53 4.27 3.43 23.04
C ALA A 53 4.01 2.62 21.77
N LEU A 54 3.21 1.54 21.84
CA LEU A 54 2.84 0.73 20.68
C LEU A 54 1.96 1.51 19.69
N GLN A 55 1.03 2.32 20.19
CA GLN A 55 0.21 3.19 19.36
C GLN A 55 1.07 4.25 18.65
N ALA A 56 1.97 4.91 19.38
CA ALA A 56 2.90 5.88 18.80
C ALA A 56 3.80 5.23 17.74
N LEU A 57 4.32 4.03 18.01
CA LEU A 57 5.11 3.28 17.04
C LEU A 57 4.31 2.99 15.76
N ALA A 58 3.08 2.52 15.88
CA ALA A 58 2.26 2.24 14.72
C ALA A 58 1.94 3.50 13.89
N ARG A 59 1.69 4.64 14.55
CA ARG A 59 1.56 5.96 13.88
C ARG A 59 2.83 6.37 13.14
N LEU A 60 4.01 6.14 13.72
CA LEU A 60 5.27 6.41 13.04
C LEU A 60 5.45 5.55 11.78
N VAL A 61 5.00 4.29 11.82
CA VAL A 61 5.04 3.43 10.63
C VAL A 61 4.07 3.92 9.55
N GLU A 62 2.85 4.32 9.91
CA GLU A 62 1.89 4.94 8.98
C GLU A 62 2.46 6.20 8.32
N GLN A 63 2.99 7.13 9.12
CA GLN A 63 3.59 8.38 8.64
C GLN A 63 4.80 8.13 7.73
N ARG A 64 5.60 7.10 8.03
CA ARG A 64 6.71 6.72 7.17
C ARG A 64 6.22 6.29 5.79
N LEU A 65 5.18 5.45 5.74
CA LEU A 65 4.60 5.01 4.48
C LEU A 65 4.01 6.18 3.69
N GLU A 66 3.26 7.07 4.35
CA GLU A 66 2.73 8.29 3.72
C GLU A 66 3.84 9.15 3.12
N SER A 67 4.95 9.33 3.84
CA SER A 67 6.11 10.07 3.35
C SER A 67 6.77 9.39 2.14
N GLU A 68 6.92 8.07 2.16
CA GLU A 68 7.48 7.31 1.03
C GLU A 68 6.61 7.46 -0.22
N ILE A 69 5.29 7.35 -0.07
CA ILE A 69 4.35 7.56 -1.17
C ILE A 69 4.47 8.99 -1.71
N ALA A 70 4.48 9.99 -0.83
CA ALA A 70 4.51 11.40 -1.22
C ALA A 70 5.76 11.75 -2.03
N ILE A 71 6.92 11.21 -1.66
CA ILE A 71 8.21 11.46 -2.35
C ILE A 71 8.22 10.82 -3.74
N HIS A 72 7.57 9.68 -3.94
CA HIS A 72 7.67 8.88 -5.16
C HIS A 72 6.46 8.99 -6.10
N ARG A 73 5.37 9.66 -5.69
CA ARG A 73 4.12 9.76 -6.47
C ARG A 73 4.28 10.40 -7.85
N ASP A 74 5.29 11.25 -8.03
CA ASP A 74 5.55 11.93 -9.31
C ASP A 74 6.45 11.08 -10.23
N VAL A 75 7.01 9.98 -9.71
CA VAL A 75 7.94 9.09 -10.42
C VAL A 75 7.26 7.78 -10.85
N ALA A 76 6.31 7.27 -10.05
CA ALA A 76 5.56 6.07 -10.35
C ALA A 76 4.09 6.20 -9.93
N ASP A 77 3.21 5.47 -10.62
CA ASP A 77 1.81 5.33 -10.23
C ASP A 77 1.71 4.36 -9.05
N ILE A 78 1.46 4.89 -7.85
CA ILE A 78 1.46 4.12 -6.61
C ILE A 78 0.01 3.88 -6.17
N VAL A 79 -0.37 2.59 -6.11
CA VAL A 79 -1.68 2.15 -5.64
C VAL A 79 -1.51 1.43 -4.30
N VAL A 80 -2.06 2.01 -3.24
CA VAL A 80 -2.03 1.41 -1.90
C VAL A 80 -3.26 0.52 -1.71
N ILE A 81 -3.04 -0.76 -1.47
CA ILE A 81 -4.09 -1.71 -1.15
C ILE A 81 -4.38 -1.61 0.36
N PRO A 82 -5.64 -1.36 0.75
CA PRO A 82 -6.00 -1.16 2.15
C PRO A 82 -5.74 -2.43 2.95
N ALA A 83 -5.20 -2.23 4.15
CA ALA A 83 -5.00 -3.29 5.13
C ALA A 83 -6.33 -3.95 5.50
N LEU A 84 -6.24 -5.21 5.92
CA LEU A 84 -7.37 -5.91 6.52
C LEU A 84 -7.58 -5.38 7.94
N ASP A 85 -8.65 -4.64 8.17
CA ASP A 85 -8.98 -4.06 9.48
C ASP A 85 -10.48 -4.22 9.78
N PRO A 86 -10.88 -4.62 11.02
CA PRO A 86 -10.03 -5.14 12.09
C PRO A 86 -9.48 -6.54 11.83
N LEU A 87 -8.20 -6.74 12.20
CA LEU A 87 -7.53 -8.03 12.23
C LEU A 87 -7.22 -8.45 13.67
N ALA A 88 -8.20 -8.98 14.39
CA ALA A 88 -7.99 -9.49 15.75
C ALA A 88 -7.26 -10.86 15.77
N VAL A 89 -6.27 -11.05 14.90
CA VAL A 89 -5.49 -12.29 14.75
C VAL A 89 -4.03 -11.98 15.07
N SER A 90 -3.43 -12.78 15.95
CA SER A 90 -2.01 -12.66 16.26
C SER A 90 -1.16 -12.96 15.00
N PRO A 91 -0.09 -12.20 14.72
CA PRO A 91 0.83 -12.52 13.63
C PRO A 91 1.49 -13.91 13.74
N ALA A 92 1.48 -14.50 14.94
CA ALA A 92 2.00 -15.85 15.18
C ALA A 92 0.92 -16.95 15.13
N ASP A 93 -0.34 -16.59 14.90
CA ASP A 93 -1.45 -17.55 14.79
C ASP A 93 -1.71 -17.93 13.32
N PHE A 94 -1.24 -19.13 12.96
CA PHE A 94 -1.41 -19.69 11.63
C PHE A 94 -2.74 -20.46 11.45
N GLY A 95 -3.64 -20.45 12.45
CA GLY A 95 -4.95 -21.09 12.37
C GLY A 95 -5.91 -20.43 11.38
N HIS A 96 -5.67 -19.15 11.04
CA HIS A 96 -6.55 -18.33 10.19
C HIS A 96 -6.02 -18.14 8.76
N THR A 97 -5.02 -18.89 8.32
CA THR A 97 -4.33 -18.64 7.04
C THR A 97 -5.27 -18.58 5.83
N ALA A 98 -6.16 -19.56 5.66
CA ALA A 98 -7.07 -19.59 4.50
C ALA A 98 -8.03 -18.37 4.50
N GLU A 99 -8.63 -18.07 5.65
CA GLU A 99 -9.50 -16.90 5.83
C GLU A 99 -8.79 -15.59 5.49
N LEU A 100 -7.55 -15.41 5.98
CA LEU A 100 -6.77 -14.20 5.75
C LEU A 100 -6.36 -14.03 4.28
N ILE A 101 -6.09 -15.13 3.57
CA ILE A 101 -5.81 -15.12 2.13
C ILE A 101 -7.06 -14.65 1.37
N ASP A 102 -8.22 -15.25 1.63
CA ASP A 102 -9.47 -14.90 0.95
C ASP A 102 -9.85 -13.44 1.18
N ARG A 103 -9.74 -12.97 2.44
CA ARG A 103 -9.99 -11.56 2.79
C ARG A 103 -9.03 -10.61 2.08
N GLY A 104 -7.75 -10.97 2.00
CA GLY A 104 -6.73 -10.20 1.28
C GLY A 104 -7.05 -10.08 -0.21
N PHE A 105 -7.46 -11.19 -0.82
CA PHE A 105 -7.89 -11.23 -2.21
C PHE A 105 -9.11 -10.32 -2.45
N ASP A 106 -10.16 -10.45 -1.64
CA ASP A 106 -11.39 -9.66 -1.79
C ASP A 106 -11.13 -8.16 -1.64
N SER A 107 -10.26 -7.76 -0.70
CA SER A 107 -9.86 -6.36 -0.49
C SER A 107 -9.16 -5.78 -1.73
N ALA A 108 -8.16 -6.49 -2.24
CA ALA A 108 -7.45 -6.08 -3.44
C ALA A 108 -8.36 -6.05 -4.68
N TRP A 109 -9.19 -7.08 -4.85
CA TRP A 109 -10.11 -7.18 -5.97
C TRP A 109 -11.10 -6.02 -6.01
N ARG A 110 -11.70 -5.69 -4.86
CA ARG A 110 -12.63 -4.54 -4.73
C ARG A 110 -11.96 -3.24 -5.14
N LEU A 111 -10.79 -2.94 -4.59
CA LEU A 111 -10.06 -1.72 -4.96
C LEU A 111 -9.75 -1.66 -6.46
N LEU A 112 -9.25 -2.75 -7.05
CA LEU A 112 -8.82 -2.77 -8.44
C LEU A 112 -9.99 -2.67 -9.42
N THR A 113 -11.14 -3.23 -9.08
CA THR A 113 -12.35 -3.14 -9.90
C THR A 113 -13.02 -1.77 -9.79
N GLU A 114 -13.07 -1.18 -8.60
CA GLU A 114 -13.56 0.18 -8.38
C GLU A 114 -12.63 1.22 -9.03
N SER A 115 -11.31 1.09 -8.85
CA SER A 115 -10.31 1.97 -9.46
C SER A 115 -10.24 1.81 -10.97
N GLY A 116 -10.37 0.58 -11.47
CA GLY A 116 -10.47 0.27 -12.89
C GLY A 116 -11.65 0.99 -13.54
N SER A 117 -12.82 1.01 -12.89
CA SER A 117 -14.00 1.73 -13.40
C SER A 117 -13.78 3.25 -13.49
N ASN A 118 -13.05 3.84 -12.54
CA ASN A 118 -12.72 5.27 -12.54
C ASN A 118 -11.65 5.63 -13.57
N VAL A 119 -10.63 4.79 -13.75
CA VAL A 119 -9.59 4.96 -14.77
C VAL A 119 -10.17 4.77 -16.18
N GLU A 120 -11.05 3.79 -16.37
CA GLU A 120 -11.71 3.52 -17.66
C GLU A 120 -12.70 4.64 -18.01
N ALA A 121 -13.45 5.17 -17.03
CA ALA A 121 -14.30 6.35 -17.20
C ALA A 121 -13.50 7.62 -17.53
N ALA A 122 -12.36 7.83 -16.86
CA ALA A 122 -11.46 8.95 -17.14
C ALA A 122 -10.80 8.83 -18.52
N ALA A 123 -10.34 7.64 -18.91
CA ALA A 123 -9.78 7.36 -20.24
C ALA A 123 -10.82 7.55 -21.35
N LYS A 124 -12.07 7.12 -21.12
CA LYS A 124 -13.18 7.31 -22.07
C LYS A 124 -13.58 8.79 -22.20
N LYS A 125 -13.51 9.55 -21.10
CA LYS A 125 -13.72 11.01 -21.08
C LYS A 125 -12.60 11.76 -21.81
N ALA A 126 -11.34 11.37 -21.61
CA ALA A 126 -10.18 11.92 -22.31
C ALA A 126 -10.28 11.67 -23.83
N ARG A 127 -10.57 10.42 -24.25
CA ARG A 127 -10.82 10.09 -25.65
C ARG A 127 -11.98 10.88 -26.27
N LYS A 128 -13.06 11.11 -25.51
CA LYS A 128 -14.22 11.89 -25.98
C LYS A 128 -13.90 13.38 -26.11
N ALA A 129 -13.04 13.92 -25.24
CA ALA A 129 -12.57 15.29 -25.31
C ALA A 129 -11.63 15.53 -26.50
N GLU A 130 -10.72 14.59 -26.80
CA GLU A 130 -9.86 14.64 -27.99
C GLU A 130 -10.66 14.56 -29.29
N VAL A 131 -11.66 13.68 -29.36
CA VAL A 131 -12.56 13.58 -30.52
C VAL A 131 -13.44 14.83 -30.69
N GLY A 132 -13.84 15.46 -29.58
CA GLY A 132 -14.59 16.71 -29.60
C GLY A 132 -13.76 17.91 -30.08
N LEU A 133 -12.47 17.96 -29.75
CA LEU A 133 -11.56 19.01 -30.20
C LEU A 133 -11.23 18.87 -31.70
N ALA A 134 -10.98 17.65 -32.17
CA ALA A 134 -10.76 17.36 -33.59
C ALA A 134 -12.00 17.64 -34.47
N GLY A 135 -13.21 17.48 -33.92
CA GLY A 135 -14.45 17.85 -34.61
C GLY A 135 -14.70 19.36 -34.69
N ALA A 136 -14.14 20.15 -33.76
CA ALA A 136 -14.24 21.61 -33.77
C ALA A 136 -13.25 22.26 -34.75
N GLU A 137 -12.05 21.69 -34.93
CA GLU A 137 -11.07 22.15 -35.92
C GLU A 137 -11.46 21.83 -37.38
N ALA A 138 -12.28 20.79 -37.61
CA ALA A 138 -12.76 20.43 -38.95
C ALA A 138 -13.97 21.27 -39.44
N ALA A 139 -14.55 22.11 -38.57
CA ALA A 139 -15.73 22.92 -38.85
C ALA A 139 -15.42 24.44 -38.98
N ALA A 140 -14.13 24.82 -38.93
CA ALA A 140 -13.62 26.16 -39.16
C ALA A 140 -12.89 26.23 -40.52
#